data_AF-R7Z9N8-F1
#
_entry.id   AF-R7Z9N8-F1
#
_cell.length_a   1.000
_cell.length_b   1.000
_cell.length_c   1.000
_cell.angle_alpha   90.00
_cell.angle_beta   90.00
_cell.angle_gamma   90.00
#
_symmetry.space_group_name_H-M   'P 1'
#
loop_
_entity.id
_entity.type
_entity.pdbx_description
1 polymer ?
#
loop_
_entity_poly.entity_id
_entity_poly.type
_entity_poly.pdbx_seq_one_letter_code
_entity_poly.pdbx_strand_id
1 'polypeptide(L)' 'MIWLESKLYCKVQYLERTNTGMLKIVSFKGFNFDKVPEEVNK' A
#
# COMPACT_ATOMS: atom_id res chain seq x y z
N MET A 1 8.73 1.04 17.74
CA MET A 1 7.91 1.29 16.53
C MET A 1 8.70 2.24 15.65
N ILE A 2 8.99 1.86 14.41
CA ILE A 2 9.79 2.66 13.48
C ILE A 2 8.84 3.18 12.40
N TRP A 3 8.81 4.49 12.22
CA TRP A 3 8.15 5.11 11.07
C TRP A 3 9.04 4.97 9.85
N LEU A 4 8.48 4.51 8.74
CA LEU A 4 9.17 4.39 7.46
C LEU A 4 8.61 5.44 6.50
N GLU A 5 9.48 6.05 5.70
CA GLU A 5 9.05 6.93 4.63
C GLU A 5 8.20 6.17 3.60
N SER A 6 7.12 6.78 3.12
CA SER A 6 6.18 6.18 2.17
C SER A 6 6.73 6.18 0.73
N LYS A 7 7.84 5.46 0.52
CA LYS A 7 8.52 5.33 -0.77
C LYS A 7 8.31 3.98 -1.44
N LEU A 8 7.67 3.03 -0.76
CA LEU A 8 7.46 1.66 -1.25
C LEU A 8 5.98 1.41 -1.48
N TYR A 9 5.65 0.92 -2.68
CA TYR A 9 4.33 0.39 -2.95
C TYR A 9 4.33 -1.11 -2.67
N CYS A 10 3.24 -1.61 -2.08
CA CYS A 10 3.00 -3.04 -1.94
C CYS A 10 1.79 -3.47 -2.77
N LYS A 11 1.80 -4.74 -3.16
CA LYS A 11 0.63 -5.44 -3.66
C LYS A 11 0.03 -6.23 -2.51
N VAL A 12 -1.27 -6.10 -2.35
CA VAL A 12 -2.04 -6.85 -1.37
C VAL A 12 -3.25 -7.48 -2.05
N GLN A 13 -3.65 -8.64 -1.56
CA GLN A 13 -4.95 -9.23 -1.84
C GLN A 13 -5.85 -8.97 -0.64
N TYR A 14 -7.12 -8.66 -0.89
CA TYR A 14 -8.12 -8.43 0.16
C TYR A 14 -9.46 -9.03 -0.26
N LEU A 15 -10.33 -9.33 0.71
CA LEU A 15 -11.67 -9.88 0.42
C LEU A 15 -12.72 -8.76 0.28
N GLU A 16 -12.66 -7.76 1.14
CA GLU A 16 -13.65 -6.67 1.22
C GLU A 16 -12.95 -5.33 1.42
N ARG A 17 -13.47 -4.29 0.77
CA ARG A 17 -13.16 -2.89 1.07
C ARG A 17 -14.37 -2.27 1.75
N THR A 18 -14.18 -1.70 2.94
CA THR A 18 -15.24 -1.05 3.70
C THR A 18 -15.67 0.26 3.06
N ASN A 19 -16.82 0.78 3.48
CA ASN A 19 -17.28 2.12 3.11
C ASN A 19 -16.33 3.25 3.53
N THR A 20 -15.49 3.03 4.55
CA THR A 20 -14.42 3.95 4.98
C THR A 20 -13.11 3.77 4.20
N GLY A 21 -13.06 2.83 3.26
CA GLY A 21 -11.91 2.56 2.42
C GLY A 21 -10.87 1.61 3.01
N MET A 22 -11.10 1.06 4.20
CA MET A 22 -10.22 0.05 4.82
C MET A 22 -10.36 -1.30 4.13
N LEU A 23 -9.28 -2.07 4.08
CA LEU A 23 -9.27 -3.42 3.52
C LEU A 23 -9.37 -4.47 4.64
N LYS A 24 -10.24 -5.47 4.46
CA LYS A 24 -10.41 -6.60 5.40
C LYS A 24 -9.84 -7.89 4.82
N ILE A 25 -9.35 -8.76 5.73
CA ILE A 25 -8.75 -10.07 5.41
C ILE A 25 -7.65 -9.90 4.36
N VAL A 26 -6.62 -9.14 4.74
CA VAL A 26 -5.55 -8.71 3.83
C VAL A 26 -4.39 -9.71 3.86
N SER A 27 -3.90 -10.07 2.67
CA SER A 27 -2.70 -10.88 2.47
C SER A 27 -1.67 -10.10 1.66
N PHE A 28 -0.46 -9.94 2.21
CA PHE A 28 0.66 -9.32 1.52
C PHE A 28 1.16 -10.21 0.37
N LYS A 29 1.38 -9.62 -0.80
CA LYS A 29 1.85 -10.33 -2.01
C LYS A 29 3.23 -9.90 -2.49
N GLY A 30 3.82 -8.89 -1.88
CA GLY A 30 5.15 -8.38 -2.25
C GLY A 30 5.17 -6.89 -2.48
N PHE A 31 6.37 -6.36 -2.63
CA PHE A 31 6.58 -4.98 -3.05
C PHE A 31 6.42 -4.84 -4.57
N ASN A 32 5.99 -3.67 -5.01
CA ASN A 32 5.92 -3.29 -6.41
C ASN A 32 7.02 -2.27 -6.70
N PHE A 33 8.17 -2.75 -7.15
CA PHE A 33 9.32 -1.89 -7.45
C PHE A 33 9.23 -1.18 -8.81
N ASP A 34 8.36 -1.65 -9.70
CA ASP A 34 8.11 -1.00 -11.00
C ASP A 34 7.33 0.31 -10.84
N LYS A 35 6.63 0.46 -9.70
CA LYS A 35 5.89 1.68 -9.39
C LYS A 35 6.83 2.67 -8.71
N VAL A 36 7.32 3.63 -9.47
CA VAL A 36 8.08 4.77 -8.94
C VAL A 36 7.12 5.63 -8.11
N PRO A 37 7.50 6.10 -6.91
CA PRO A 37 6.74 7.11 -6.19
C PRO A 37 6.52 8.31 -7.09
N GLU A 38 5.26 8.65 -7.35
CA GLU A 38 4.94 9.94 -7.94
C GLU A 38 5.56 10.99 -7.03
N GLU A 39 6.49 11.80 -7.57
CA GLU A 39 7.01 12.95 -6.84
C GLU A 39 5.80 13.79 -6.45
N VAL A 40 5.51 13.83 -5.16
CA VAL A 40 4.50 14.72 -4.59
C VAL A 40 5.04 16.13 -4.85
N ASN A 41 4.61 16.74 -5.96
CA ASN A 41 4.90 18.13 -6.27
C ASN A 41 4.56 18.96 -5.03
N LYS A 42 5.59 19.56 -4.44
CA LYS A 42 5.51 20.44 -3.26
C LYS A 42 4.90 21.78 -3.64
#